data_AF-A0A3D5IXG6-F1
#
_entry.id   AF-A0A3D5IXG6-F1
#
_cell.length_a   1.000
_cell.length_b   1.000
_cell.length_c   1.000
_cell.angle_alpha   90.00
_cell.angle_beta   90.00
_cell.angle_gamma   90.00
#
_symmetry.space_group_name_H-M   'P 1'
#
loop_
_entity.id
_entity.type
_entity.pdbx_description
1 polymer ?
#
loop_
_entity_poly.entity_id
_entity_poly.type
_entity_poly.pdbx_seq_one_letter_code
_entity_poly.pdbx_strand_id
1 'polypeptide(L)'
;EQGAIPLLDYLSLKNWKQEYCGLINIPHMKDMYGLFYSEQLGYKGIIQHEQSNELSLSAIPKEEKQQGLFYFNKDGYSSYCKEYKEYWDWVKHRNEDRYQTTQNHGKHYDAKNMMHTFRLLEMALEIAREKQINVQRPNRDFLLEIKSGKFAYETLLAQANELQAQLEEAFKKSDLPEKPDLRYINQLAYELREEFYREGFY
;
A
#
# COMPACT_ATOMS: atom_id res chain seq x y z
N GLU A 1 -33.66 -18.06 4.80
CA GLU A 1 -32.74 -16.98 4.39
C GLU A 1 -31.36 -17.57 4.19
N GLN A 2 -30.67 -17.20 3.11
CA GLN A 2 -29.28 -17.62 2.85
C GLN A 2 -28.38 -16.47 3.32
N GLY A 3 -27.40 -16.75 4.18
CA GLY A 3 -26.44 -15.74 4.64
C GLY A 3 -25.96 -15.95 6.07
N ALA A 4 -25.11 -15.03 6.53
CA ALA A 4 -24.67 -14.94 7.92
C ALA A 4 -25.47 -13.86 8.65
N ILE A 5 -25.66 -14.05 9.95
CA ILE A 5 -26.33 -13.10 10.85
C ILE A 5 -25.31 -12.59 11.88
N PRO A 6 -25.30 -11.28 12.21
CA PRO A 6 -24.45 -10.76 13.27
C PRO A 6 -24.71 -11.48 14.60
N LEU A 7 -23.64 -11.69 15.38
CA LEU A 7 -23.71 -12.45 16.63
C LEU A 7 -24.76 -11.89 17.59
N LEU A 8 -24.78 -10.57 17.80
CA LEU A 8 -25.68 -9.92 18.75
C LEU A 8 -27.15 -10.12 18.36
N ASP A 9 -27.45 -10.05 17.06
CA ASP A 9 -28.79 -10.28 16.54
C ASP A 9 -29.18 -11.75 16.71
N TYR A 10 -28.26 -12.69 16.43
CA TYR A 10 -28.50 -14.12 16.62
C TYR A 10 -28.80 -14.47 18.09
N LEU A 11 -28.02 -13.93 19.02
CA LEU A 11 -28.22 -14.13 20.45
C LEU A 11 -29.56 -13.54 20.92
N SER A 12 -29.91 -12.34 20.44
CA SER A 12 -31.20 -11.69 20.73
C SER A 12 -32.38 -12.53 20.23
N LEU A 13 -32.33 -13.03 18.99
CA LEU A 13 -33.36 -13.89 18.41
C LEU A 13 -33.57 -15.20 19.18
N LYS A 14 -32.50 -15.74 19.77
CA LYS A 14 -32.55 -16.96 20.58
C LYS A 14 -32.82 -16.70 22.06
N ASN A 15 -32.84 -15.43 22.47
CA ASN A 15 -32.86 -15.02 23.88
C ASN A 15 -31.72 -15.66 24.70
N TRP A 16 -30.53 -15.73 24.09
CA TRP A 16 -29.34 -16.34 24.67
C TRP A 16 -28.39 -15.28 25.21
N LYS A 17 -27.70 -15.61 26.30
CA LYS A 17 -26.62 -14.79 26.85
C LYS A 17 -25.27 -15.32 26.40
N GLN A 18 -24.37 -14.41 26.02
CA GLN A 18 -23.06 -14.79 25.47
C GLN A 18 -22.20 -15.55 26.47
N GLU A 19 -22.38 -15.32 27.79
CA GLU A 19 -21.64 -16.00 28.85
C GLU A 19 -21.91 -17.52 28.87
N TYR A 20 -23.07 -17.94 28.38
CA TYR A 20 -23.47 -19.35 28.30
C TYR A 20 -23.19 -19.98 26.93
N CYS A 21 -22.46 -19.27 26.07
CA CYS A 21 -22.04 -19.81 24.78
C CYS A 21 -20.69 -20.52 24.90
N GLY A 22 -20.60 -21.70 24.28
CA GLY A 22 -19.37 -22.46 24.13
C GLY A 22 -18.89 -22.38 22.68
N LEU A 23 -17.60 -22.11 22.51
CA LEU A 23 -16.95 -22.17 21.20
C LEU A 23 -15.89 -23.26 21.18
N ILE A 24 -15.84 -24.00 20.08
CA ILE A 24 -14.77 -24.95 19.76
C ILE A 24 -14.26 -24.67 18.36
N ASN A 25 -12.95 -24.76 18.16
CA ASN A 25 -12.34 -24.62 16.84
C ASN A 25 -12.75 -25.79 15.93
N ILE A 26 -13.11 -25.50 14.69
CA ILE A 26 -13.40 -26.52 13.68
C ILE A 26 -12.11 -26.84 12.92
N PRO A 27 -11.58 -28.08 13.02
CA PRO A 27 -10.37 -28.46 12.32
C PRO A 27 -10.47 -28.17 10.81
N HIS A 28 -9.37 -27.66 10.24
CA HIS A 28 -9.24 -27.35 8.81
C HIS A 28 -10.12 -26.20 8.28
N MET A 29 -10.86 -25.48 9.14
CA MET A 29 -11.61 -24.29 8.75
C MET A 29 -11.11 -23.06 9.52
N LYS A 30 -10.31 -22.23 8.83
CA LYS A 30 -9.74 -21.02 9.44
C LYS A 30 -10.85 -20.09 9.92
N ASP A 31 -10.69 -19.54 11.13
CA ASP A 31 -11.58 -18.55 11.74
C ASP A 31 -13.04 -19.01 11.92
N MET A 32 -13.26 -20.34 11.86
CA MET A 32 -14.57 -20.97 12.01
C MET A 32 -14.66 -21.78 13.28
N TYR A 33 -15.72 -21.53 14.03
CA TYR A 33 -15.96 -22.13 15.33
C TYR A 33 -17.34 -22.78 15.37
N GLY A 34 -17.45 -23.93 16.05
CA GLY A 34 -18.74 -24.51 16.40
C GLY A 34 -19.32 -23.74 17.59
N LEU A 35 -20.55 -23.25 17.44
CA LEU A 35 -21.27 -22.56 18.50
C LEU A 35 -22.18 -23.53 19.26
N PHE A 36 -22.09 -23.50 20.58
CA PHE A 36 -22.88 -24.29 21.52
C PHE A 36 -23.49 -23.36 22.57
N TYR A 37 -24.56 -23.80 23.22
CA TYR A 37 -25.22 -23.04 24.27
C TYR A 37 -25.67 -23.96 25.39
N SER A 38 -25.31 -23.64 26.63
CA SER A 38 -25.80 -24.34 27.82
C SER A 38 -25.59 -23.47 29.06
N GLU A 39 -26.65 -23.32 29.85
CA GLU A 39 -26.60 -22.59 31.13
C GLU A 39 -26.02 -23.46 32.27
N GLN A 40 -25.93 -24.78 32.05
CA GLN A 40 -25.57 -25.76 33.09
C GLN A 40 -24.13 -26.23 33.00
N LEU A 41 -23.51 -26.16 31.81
CA LEU A 41 -22.18 -26.72 31.55
C LEU A 41 -21.03 -25.75 31.82
N GLY A 42 -21.33 -24.53 32.29
CA GLY A 42 -20.31 -23.56 32.72
C GLY A 42 -19.34 -23.18 31.60
N TYR A 43 -19.85 -22.94 30.39
CA TYR A 43 -19.03 -22.44 29.28
C TYR A 43 -18.39 -21.09 29.62
N LYS A 44 -17.30 -20.76 28.93
CA LYS A 44 -16.50 -19.56 29.20
C LYS A 44 -17.02 -18.29 28.52
N GLY A 45 -18.13 -18.40 27.79
CA GLY A 45 -18.64 -17.37 26.90
C GLY A 45 -17.78 -17.11 25.66
N ILE A 46 -18.24 -16.19 24.82
CA ILE A 46 -17.57 -15.80 23.57
C ILE A 46 -16.51 -14.72 23.85
N ILE A 47 -16.87 -13.71 24.65
CA ILE A 47 -16.04 -12.57 25.02
C ILE A 47 -15.84 -12.57 26.54
N GLN A 48 -14.59 -12.65 27.00
CA GLN A 48 -14.26 -12.64 28.43
C GLN A 48 -14.10 -11.22 29.00
N HIS A 49 -13.54 -10.31 28.22
CA HIS A 49 -13.23 -8.94 28.64
C HIS A 49 -13.53 -7.97 27.50
N GLU A 50 -13.94 -6.74 27.83
CA GLU A 50 -14.31 -5.71 26.83
C GLU A 50 -13.19 -5.33 25.88
N GLN A 51 -11.92 -5.46 26.31
CA GLN A 51 -10.74 -5.14 25.50
C GLN A 51 -10.17 -6.35 24.74
N SER A 52 -10.86 -7.50 24.76
CA SER A 52 -10.38 -8.71 24.11
C SER A 52 -10.52 -8.61 22.59
N ASN A 53 -9.42 -8.85 21.88
CA ASN A 53 -9.40 -9.06 20.43
C ASN A 53 -9.40 -10.56 20.06
N GLU A 54 -9.61 -11.43 21.06
CA GLU A 54 -9.64 -12.88 20.89
C GLU A 54 -10.92 -13.48 21.46
N LEU A 55 -11.33 -14.60 20.87
CA LEU A 55 -12.45 -15.40 21.32
C LEU A 55 -12.04 -16.35 22.44
N SER A 56 -12.97 -16.63 23.34
CA SER A 56 -12.81 -17.62 24.38
C SER A 56 -13.32 -18.99 23.94
N LEU A 57 -12.48 -20.03 24.10
CA LEU A 57 -12.83 -21.42 23.80
C LEU A 57 -13.22 -22.18 25.06
N SER A 58 -14.26 -23.01 24.93
CA SER A 58 -14.80 -23.84 25.99
C SER A 58 -14.48 -25.32 25.76
N ALA A 59 -14.40 -26.10 26.85
CA ALA A 59 -14.38 -27.55 26.75
C ALA A 59 -15.83 -28.03 26.56
N ILE A 60 -16.11 -28.71 25.46
CA ILE A 60 -17.47 -29.10 25.05
C ILE A 60 -17.55 -30.64 25.03
N PRO A 61 -18.47 -31.26 25.80
CA PRO A 61 -18.73 -32.70 25.73
C PRO A 61 -19.14 -33.15 24.31
N LYS A 62 -18.85 -34.41 23.96
CA LYS A 62 -19.10 -34.92 22.59
C LYS A 62 -20.58 -35.06 22.27
N GLU A 63 -21.41 -35.16 23.30
CA GLU A 63 -22.84 -35.38 23.22
C GLU A 63 -23.62 -34.08 22.97
N GLU A 64 -22.96 -32.93 23.11
CA GLU A 64 -23.59 -31.62 22.98
C GLU A 64 -23.97 -31.32 21.53
N LYS A 65 -25.14 -30.72 21.36
CA LYS A 65 -25.66 -30.34 20.04
C LYS A 65 -25.10 -28.99 19.61
N GLN A 66 -24.36 -28.99 18.51
CA GLN A 66 -23.93 -27.76 17.85
C GLN A 66 -25.14 -26.95 17.36
N GLN A 67 -25.14 -25.67 17.68
CA GLN A 67 -26.23 -24.74 17.38
C GLN A 67 -26.00 -23.95 16.08
N GLY A 68 -24.72 -23.74 15.71
CA GLY A 68 -24.39 -23.02 14.49
C GLY A 68 -22.89 -23.03 14.20
N LEU A 69 -22.55 -22.40 13.07
CA LEU A 69 -21.18 -22.04 12.71
C LEU A 69 -20.97 -20.56 13.02
N PHE A 70 -19.87 -20.24 13.68
CA PHE A 70 -19.50 -18.89 14.08
C PHE A 70 -18.21 -18.48 13.38
N TYR A 71 -18.27 -17.40 12.61
CA TYR A 71 -17.13 -16.84 11.88
C TYR A 71 -16.59 -15.60 12.57
N PHE A 72 -15.27 -15.55 12.76
CA PHE A 72 -14.60 -14.42 13.37
C PHE A 72 -13.33 -14.04 12.59
N ASN A 73 -13.47 -13.04 11.71
CA ASN A 73 -12.39 -12.55 10.86
C ASN A 73 -11.34 -11.74 11.65
N LYS A 74 -10.51 -12.44 12.43
CA LYS A 74 -9.47 -11.84 13.27
C LYS A 74 -8.43 -11.09 12.43
N ASP A 75 -8.03 -11.66 11.30
CA ASP A 75 -6.99 -11.11 10.43
C ASP A 75 -7.46 -9.83 9.72
N GLY A 76 -8.72 -9.81 9.26
CA GLY A 76 -9.32 -8.62 8.66
C GLY A 76 -9.42 -7.47 9.65
N TYR A 77 -9.83 -7.75 10.89
CA TYR A 77 -9.86 -6.74 11.96
C TYR A 77 -8.46 -6.20 12.28
N SER A 78 -7.48 -7.09 12.44
CA SER A 78 -6.10 -6.70 12.75
C SER A 78 -5.47 -5.84 11.64
N SER A 79 -5.70 -6.22 10.38
CA SER A 79 -5.27 -5.43 9.20
C SER A 79 -5.90 -4.05 9.20
N TYR A 80 -7.21 -3.95 9.44
CA TYR A 80 -7.93 -2.68 9.52
C TYR A 80 -7.37 -1.76 10.62
N CYS A 81 -7.14 -2.28 11.83
CA CYS A 81 -6.57 -1.49 12.92
C CYS A 81 -5.17 -0.95 12.57
N LYS A 82 -4.35 -1.75 11.88
CA LYS A 82 -3.03 -1.33 11.42
C LYS A 82 -3.13 -0.22 10.38
N GLU A 83 -3.92 -0.41 9.32
CA GLU A 83 -4.12 0.57 8.25
C GLU A 83 -4.69 1.89 8.79
N TYR A 84 -5.65 1.81 9.70
CA TYR A 84 -6.23 2.98 10.35
C TYR A 84 -5.16 3.76 11.14
N LYS A 85 -4.34 3.06 11.94
CA LYS A 85 -3.25 3.69 12.68
C LYS A 85 -2.23 4.33 11.73
N GLU A 86 -1.81 3.62 10.68
CA GLU A 86 -0.86 4.13 9.69
C GLU A 86 -1.39 5.38 8.98
N TYR A 87 -2.68 5.41 8.64
CA TYR A 87 -3.33 6.59 8.07
C TYR A 87 -3.27 7.79 9.03
N TRP A 88 -3.64 7.62 10.29
CA TRP A 88 -3.62 8.71 11.27
C TRP A 88 -2.21 9.15 11.66
N ASP A 89 -1.26 8.22 11.73
CA ASP A 89 0.15 8.54 11.88
C ASP A 89 0.64 9.35 10.68
N TRP A 90 0.26 8.99 9.45
CA TRP A 90 0.54 9.81 8.27
C TRP A 90 -0.10 11.20 8.37
N VAL A 91 -1.38 11.30 8.75
CA VAL A 91 -2.07 12.60 8.94
C VAL A 91 -1.29 13.47 9.94
N LYS A 92 -0.88 12.90 11.08
CA LYS A 92 -0.16 13.61 12.14
C LYS A 92 1.23 14.08 11.73
N HIS A 93 1.93 13.33 10.88
CA HIS A 93 3.30 13.64 10.43
C HIS A 93 3.34 14.26 9.03
N ARG A 94 2.19 14.58 8.45
CA ARG A 94 2.10 15.16 7.12
C ARG A 94 2.67 16.59 7.11
N ASN A 95 3.39 16.93 6.05
CA ASN A 95 3.79 18.30 5.78
C ASN A 95 2.58 19.12 5.29
N GLU A 96 2.01 19.95 6.18
CA GLU A 96 0.81 20.75 5.96
C GLU A 96 0.95 21.72 4.76
N ASP A 97 2.12 22.32 4.56
CA ASP A 97 2.39 23.26 3.45
C ASP A 97 2.26 22.59 2.08
N ARG A 98 2.67 21.31 1.99
CA ARG A 98 2.53 20.51 0.76
C ARG A 98 1.06 20.20 0.46
N TYR A 99 0.25 20.00 1.51
CA TYR A 99 -1.19 19.74 1.36
C TYR A 99 -1.96 20.99 0.93
N GLN A 100 -1.65 22.14 1.53
CA GLN A 100 -2.23 23.43 1.14
C GLN A 100 -1.95 23.75 -0.32
N THR A 101 -0.76 23.41 -0.83
CA THR A 101 -0.43 23.55 -2.26
C THR A 101 -1.32 22.65 -3.14
N THR A 102 -1.59 21.40 -2.75
CA THR A 102 -2.50 20.50 -3.49
C THR A 102 -3.96 20.96 -3.43
N GLN A 103 -4.42 21.48 -2.29
CA GLN A 103 -5.77 22.03 -2.11
C GLN A 103 -5.97 23.32 -2.93
N ASN A 104 -4.99 24.23 -2.92
CA ASN A 104 -5.09 25.54 -3.58
C ASN A 104 -5.14 25.49 -5.11
N HIS A 105 -4.60 24.45 -5.75
CA HIS A 105 -4.68 24.29 -7.21
C HIS A 105 -5.98 23.63 -7.68
N GLY A 106 -6.88 23.23 -6.76
CA GLY A 106 -8.19 22.64 -7.07
C GLY A 106 -8.11 21.29 -7.80
N LYS A 107 -6.93 20.68 -7.85
CA LYS A 107 -6.66 19.46 -8.61
C LYS A 107 -6.04 18.43 -7.68
N HIS A 108 -6.70 17.29 -7.55
CA HIS A 108 -6.36 16.22 -6.62
C HIS A 108 -5.11 15.41 -7.02
N TYR A 109 -4.01 16.07 -7.41
CA TYR A 109 -2.75 15.40 -7.73
C TYR A 109 -1.52 16.16 -7.23
N ASP A 110 -0.42 15.44 -7.01
CA ASP A 110 0.85 16.01 -6.58
C ASP A 110 1.60 16.63 -7.78
N ALA A 111 1.49 17.96 -7.93
CA ALA A 111 2.06 18.71 -9.05
C ALA A 111 3.59 18.64 -9.13
N LYS A 112 4.29 18.51 -8.00
CA LYS A 112 5.75 18.36 -7.96
C LYS A 112 6.15 17.00 -8.53
N ASN A 113 5.48 15.94 -8.09
CA ASN A 113 5.75 14.60 -8.59
C ASN A 113 5.43 14.51 -10.08
N MET A 114 4.31 15.10 -10.51
CA MET A 114 3.95 15.12 -11.93
C MET A 114 5.00 15.84 -12.79
N MET A 115 5.52 16.99 -12.34
CA MET A 115 6.64 17.65 -13.01
C MET A 115 7.88 16.74 -13.11
N HIS A 116 8.21 16.01 -12.05
CA HIS A 116 9.31 15.06 -12.08
C HIS A 116 9.08 13.91 -13.07
N THR A 117 7.86 13.40 -13.19
CA THR A 117 7.49 12.37 -14.17
C THR A 117 7.81 12.82 -15.59
N PHE A 118 7.33 13.99 -16.01
CA PHE A 118 7.61 14.53 -17.35
C PHE A 118 9.11 14.73 -17.59
N ARG A 119 9.80 15.35 -16.62
CA ARG A 119 11.25 15.56 -16.72
C ARG A 119 12.00 14.25 -16.95
N LEU A 120 11.65 13.20 -16.23
CA LEU A 120 12.33 11.90 -16.32
C LEU A 120 12.00 11.16 -17.62
N LEU A 121 10.73 11.18 -18.06
CA LEU A 121 10.31 10.54 -19.31
C LEU A 121 11.01 11.16 -20.52
N GLU A 122 11.05 12.48 -20.60
CA GLU A 122 11.73 13.19 -21.68
C GLU A 122 13.25 12.95 -21.66
N MET A 123 13.88 13.02 -20.48
CA MET A 123 15.30 12.69 -20.33
C MET A 123 15.60 11.25 -20.77
N ALA A 124 14.75 10.29 -20.41
CA ALA A 124 14.92 8.90 -20.81
C ALA A 124 14.77 8.75 -22.34
N LEU A 125 13.88 9.52 -22.96
CA LEU A 125 13.70 9.53 -24.41
C LEU A 125 14.92 10.11 -25.15
N GLU A 126 15.50 11.20 -24.62
CA GLU A 126 16.76 11.78 -25.08
C GLU A 126 17.92 10.79 -24.95
N ILE A 127 18.02 10.07 -23.81
CA ILE A 127 19.03 9.02 -23.64
C ILE A 127 18.85 7.93 -24.71
N ALA A 128 17.62 7.45 -24.92
CA ALA A 128 17.36 6.39 -25.89
C ALA A 128 17.70 6.78 -27.34
N ARG A 129 17.45 8.04 -27.72
CA ARG A 129 17.60 8.55 -29.09
C ARG A 129 18.96 9.17 -29.38
N GLU A 130 19.48 9.96 -28.44
CA GLU A 130 20.64 10.83 -28.62
C GLU A 130 21.83 10.39 -27.77
N LYS A 131 21.62 9.48 -26.80
CA LYS A 131 22.64 8.99 -25.86
C LYS A 131 23.23 10.11 -25.00
N GLN A 132 22.46 11.16 -24.76
CA GLN A 132 22.85 12.32 -23.96
C GLN A 132 21.99 12.45 -22.71
N ILE A 133 22.59 12.96 -21.64
CA ILE A 133 21.89 13.30 -20.39
C ILE A 133 21.82 14.81 -20.27
N ASN A 134 20.73 15.42 -20.73
CA ASN A 134 20.53 16.87 -20.60
C ASN A 134 19.92 17.21 -19.24
N VAL A 135 20.79 17.45 -18.25
CA VAL A 135 20.38 17.83 -16.89
C VAL A 135 19.72 19.22 -16.87
N GLN A 136 20.28 20.16 -17.64
CA GLN A 136 19.67 21.47 -17.84
C GLN A 136 18.54 21.35 -18.86
N ARG A 137 17.30 21.40 -18.36
CA ARG A 137 16.11 21.12 -19.18
C ARG A 137 15.79 22.28 -20.12
N PRO A 138 15.69 22.04 -21.45
CA PRO A 138 15.32 23.09 -22.39
C PRO A 138 13.87 23.55 -22.22
N ASN A 139 13.00 22.68 -21.71
CA ASN A 139 11.57 22.95 -21.45
C ASN A 139 11.29 23.36 -19.99
N ARG A 140 12.24 24.06 -19.35
CA ARG A 140 12.12 24.47 -17.94
C ARG A 140 10.78 25.14 -17.60
N ASP A 141 10.30 26.03 -18.45
CA ASP A 141 9.08 26.78 -18.18
C ASP A 141 7.84 25.88 -18.16
N PHE A 142 7.76 24.91 -19.09
CA PHE A 142 6.71 23.89 -19.08
C PHE A 142 6.69 23.07 -17.79
N LEU A 143 7.87 22.64 -17.32
CA LEU A 143 8.00 21.91 -16.05
C LEU A 143 7.52 22.76 -14.85
N LEU A 144 7.82 24.06 -14.86
CA LEU A 144 7.33 24.97 -13.82
C LEU A 144 5.81 25.20 -13.89
N GLU A 145 5.23 25.25 -15.07
CA GLU A 145 3.77 25.33 -15.26
C GLU A 145 3.05 24.07 -14.74
N ILE A 146 3.64 22.88 -14.93
CA ILE A 146 3.13 21.66 -14.30
C ILE A 146 3.23 21.78 -12.78
N LYS A 147 4.40 22.17 -12.27
CA LYS A 147 4.63 22.31 -10.82
C LYS A 147 3.68 23.32 -10.17
N SER A 148 3.26 24.36 -10.89
CA SER A 148 2.30 25.36 -10.44
C SER A 148 0.83 24.93 -10.58
N GLY A 149 0.55 23.68 -10.99
CA GLY A 149 -0.81 23.15 -11.11
C GLY A 149 -1.62 23.69 -12.31
N LYS A 150 -0.96 24.29 -13.31
CA LYS A 150 -1.64 24.95 -14.44
C LYS A 150 -2.55 23.99 -15.23
N PHE A 151 -2.16 22.72 -15.37
CA PHE A 151 -2.84 21.73 -16.21
C PHE A 151 -3.78 20.80 -15.43
N ALA A 152 -4.83 20.30 -16.07
CA ALA A 152 -5.71 19.28 -15.49
C ALA A 152 -4.99 17.94 -15.35
N TYR A 153 -5.37 17.13 -14.37
CA TYR A 153 -4.75 15.82 -14.13
C TYR A 153 -4.85 14.91 -15.37
N GLU A 154 -6.05 14.74 -15.90
CA GLU A 154 -6.32 13.87 -17.06
C GLU A 154 -5.49 14.26 -18.29
N THR A 155 -5.30 15.57 -18.50
CA THR A 155 -4.46 16.09 -19.59
C THR A 155 -3.00 15.67 -19.41
N LEU A 156 -2.45 15.82 -18.20
CA LEU A 156 -1.08 15.42 -17.91
C LEU A 156 -0.90 13.90 -17.95
N LEU A 157 -1.89 13.14 -17.49
CA LEU A 157 -1.87 11.68 -17.53
C LEU A 157 -1.84 11.17 -18.98
N ALA A 158 -2.66 11.73 -19.86
CA ALA A 158 -2.67 11.36 -21.28
C ALA A 158 -1.31 11.63 -21.95
N GLN A 159 -0.71 12.79 -21.70
CA GLN A 159 0.60 13.14 -22.26
C GLN A 159 1.73 12.27 -21.70
N ALA A 160 1.70 11.95 -20.39
CA ALA A 160 2.69 11.07 -19.78
C ALA A 160 2.62 9.65 -20.37
N ASN A 161 1.42 9.13 -20.61
CA ASN A 161 1.23 7.83 -21.26
C ASN A 161 1.75 7.82 -22.70
N GLU A 162 1.55 8.91 -23.43
CA GLU A 162 2.11 9.06 -24.79
C GLU A 162 3.64 9.06 -24.77
N LEU A 163 4.25 9.84 -23.87
CA LEU A 163 5.71 9.85 -23.67
C LEU A 163 6.25 8.46 -23.30
N GLN A 164 5.54 7.73 -22.45
CA GLN A 164 5.91 6.36 -22.09
C GLN A 164 5.88 5.41 -23.30
N ALA A 165 4.84 5.48 -24.14
CA ALA A 165 4.76 4.67 -25.35
C ALA A 165 5.90 5.01 -26.34
N GLN A 166 6.23 6.29 -26.48
CA GLN A 166 7.38 6.73 -27.28
C GLN A 166 8.71 6.22 -26.71
N LEU A 167 8.84 6.19 -25.39
CA LEU A 167 10.03 5.70 -24.70
C LEU A 167 10.25 4.22 -24.95
N GLU A 168 9.21 3.40 -24.83
CA GLU A 168 9.27 1.96 -25.11
C GLU A 168 9.70 1.70 -26.56
N GLU A 169 9.15 2.45 -27.51
CA GLU A 169 9.52 2.33 -28.92
C GLU A 169 10.95 2.81 -29.20
N ALA A 170 11.39 3.88 -28.55
CA ALA A 170 12.75 4.38 -28.69
C ALA A 170 13.78 3.37 -28.18
N PHE A 171 13.54 2.73 -27.02
CA PHE A 171 14.45 1.73 -26.50
C PHE A 171 14.49 0.43 -27.31
N LYS A 172 13.39 0.02 -27.97
CA LYS A 172 13.42 -1.10 -28.92
C LYS A 172 14.35 -0.86 -30.12
N LYS A 173 14.51 0.41 -30.52
CA LYS A 173 15.36 0.84 -31.64
C LYS A 173 16.75 1.29 -31.20
N SER A 174 16.96 1.46 -29.90
CA SER A 174 18.23 1.92 -29.35
C SER A 174 19.28 0.81 -29.42
N ASP A 175 20.52 1.19 -29.70
CA ASP A 175 21.70 0.33 -29.65
C ASP A 175 22.41 0.41 -28.29
N LEU A 176 21.79 1.04 -27.29
CA LEU A 176 22.28 1.03 -25.92
C LEU A 176 22.29 -0.41 -25.38
N PRO A 177 23.36 -0.80 -24.67
CA PRO A 177 23.44 -2.14 -24.10
C PRO A 177 22.42 -2.28 -22.97
N GLU A 178 21.88 -3.50 -22.81
CA GLU A 178 20.95 -3.82 -21.72
C GLU A 178 21.58 -3.59 -20.33
N LYS A 179 22.91 -3.76 -20.23
CA LYS A 179 23.67 -3.57 -19.00
C LYS A 179 24.94 -2.76 -19.26
N PRO A 180 25.35 -1.90 -18.31
CA PRO A 180 26.60 -1.18 -18.42
C PRO A 180 27.81 -2.12 -18.35
N ASP A 181 28.92 -1.78 -19.03
CA ASP A 181 30.19 -2.50 -18.87
C ASP A 181 30.86 -2.10 -17.55
N LEU A 182 30.66 -2.94 -16.53
CA LEU A 182 31.20 -2.71 -15.20
C LEU A 182 32.74 -2.71 -15.17
N ARG A 183 33.41 -3.42 -16.07
CA ARG A 183 34.88 -3.44 -16.11
C ARG A 183 35.39 -2.08 -16.57
N TYR A 184 34.80 -1.55 -17.64
CA TYR A 184 35.11 -0.21 -18.15
C TYR A 184 34.83 0.86 -17.09
N ILE A 185 33.66 0.82 -16.45
CA ILE A 185 33.29 1.80 -15.41
C ILE A 185 34.27 1.74 -14.23
N ASN A 186 34.63 0.55 -13.75
CA ASN A 186 35.57 0.41 -12.64
C ASN A 186 36.97 0.91 -13.01
N GLN A 187 37.44 0.62 -14.22
CA GLN A 187 38.73 1.10 -14.72
C GLN A 187 38.74 2.63 -14.82
N LEU A 188 37.71 3.22 -15.44
CA LEU A 188 37.55 4.68 -15.53
C LEU A 188 37.51 5.33 -14.15
N ALA A 189 36.77 4.74 -13.20
CA ALA A 189 36.68 5.25 -11.84
C ALA A 189 38.01 5.16 -11.07
N TYR A 190 38.89 4.21 -11.40
CA TYR A 190 40.24 4.15 -10.86
C TYR A 190 41.12 5.24 -11.47
N GLU A 191 41.11 5.37 -12.79
CA GLU A 191 41.90 6.37 -13.53
C GLU A 191 41.59 7.81 -13.08
N LEU A 192 40.31 8.16 -12.99
CA LEU A 192 39.86 9.47 -12.52
C LEU A 192 40.33 9.76 -11.08
N ARG A 193 40.36 8.75 -10.21
CA ARG A 193 40.85 8.91 -8.83
C ARG A 193 42.36 9.06 -8.78
N GLU A 194 43.10 8.28 -9.54
CA GLU A 194 44.56 8.39 -9.64
C GLU A 194 45.00 9.72 -10.24
N GLU A 195 44.24 10.26 -11.20
CA GLU A 195 44.45 11.61 -11.74
C GLU A 195 44.20 12.66 -10.66
N PHE A 196 43.04 12.61 -10.00
CA PHE A 196 42.69 13.52 -8.91
C PHE A 196 43.71 13.52 -7.75
N TYR A 197 44.24 12.35 -7.38
CA TYR A 197 45.28 12.27 -6.34
C TYR A 197 46.65 12.78 -6.81
N ARG A 198 46.98 12.64 -8.10
CA ARG A 198 48.21 13.18 -8.68
C ARG A 198 48.21 14.70 -8.83
N GLU A 199 47.05 15.29 -9.11
CA GLU A 199 46.89 16.75 -9.19
C GLU A 199 47.07 17.45 -7.83
N GLY A 200 47.11 16.69 -6.73
CA GLY A 200 47.59 17.17 -5.44
C GLY A 200 46.66 18.22 -4.82
N PHE A 201 45.48 17.80 -4.34
CA PHE A 201 44.77 18.58 -3.34
C PHE A 201 45.44 18.37 -1.97
N TYR A 202 46.43 19.23 -1.67
CA TYR A 202 46.79 19.66 -0.32
C TYR A 202 45.93 20.88 0.06
#